data_AF-A0A557PFY3-F1
#
_entry.id   AF-A0A557PFY3-F1
#
_cell.length_a   1.000
_cell.length_b   1.000
_cell.length_c   1.000
_cell.angle_alpha   90.00
_cell.angle_beta   90.00
_cell.angle_gamma   90.00
#
_symmetry.space_group_name_H-M   'P 1'
#
loop_
_entity.id
_entity.type
_entity.pdbx_description
1 polymer ?
#
loop_
_entity_poly.entity_id
_entity_poly.type
_entity_poly.pdbx_seq_one_letter_code
_entity_poly.pdbx_strand_id
1 'polypeptide(L)'
;MVHGSESRQFQTNDIWDFDDFEQKALEVALDNPNGGYDKTFITVTFSDGSEHQCRLDLGCNVNDLGFSDHCLSIYDYHQQNHDKPDMAWMREDHQLELIGLIEYYQLDRVQVQQAKAKARHIIEQVKQQQEAGKREQVKAREEAIRIHQQKEQTFQESLNIPEWAQAAIIATKTEYDSENSCPHTGDYQSKTIKTIILAWSKHTQQRFPEMRKACLNHPDTAFLHDKTQSKEQRENYSMGAGNYLTENNYLYHGWKVRKQRFWDETNKAKSVPLGELAVCCQ
;
A
#
# COMPACT_ATOMS: atom_id res chain seq x y z
N MET A 1 38.72 7.15 9.08
CA MET A 1 38.57 5.68 9.23
C MET A 1 37.11 5.34 9.45
N VAL A 2 36.60 4.29 8.81
CA VAL A 2 35.22 3.80 8.97
C VAL A 2 35.18 2.62 9.95
N HIS A 3 34.26 2.64 10.91
CA HIS A 3 34.04 1.55 11.87
C HIS A 3 32.90 0.62 11.47
N GLY A 4 31.92 1.14 10.74
CA GLY A 4 30.81 0.37 10.18
C GLY A 4 29.83 1.26 9.42
N SER A 5 29.13 0.69 8.43
CA SER A 5 28.14 1.41 7.62
C SER A 5 26.96 0.53 7.23
N GLU A 6 25.75 1.06 7.36
CA GLU A 6 24.51 0.40 6.89
C GLU A 6 24.36 0.47 5.36
N SER A 7 25.05 1.40 4.68
CA SER A 7 24.97 1.60 3.21
C SER A 7 25.54 0.46 2.38
N ARG A 8 26.38 -0.40 2.99
CA ARG A 8 27.22 -1.42 2.31
C ARG A 8 28.21 -0.86 1.28
N GLN A 9 28.34 0.47 1.18
CA GLN A 9 29.27 1.15 0.28
C GLN A 9 30.60 1.54 0.95
N PHE A 10 30.66 1.42 2.28
CA PHE A 10 31.89 1.53 3.07
C PHE A 10 32.14 0.22 3.83
N GLN A 11 33.42 -0.18 3.96
CA GLN A 11 33.82 -1.34 4.73
C GLN A 11 34.45 -0.93 6.08
N THR A 12 34.31 -1.80 7.07
CA THR A 12 34.95 -1.60 8.37
C THR A 12 36.48 -1.60 8.22
N ASN A 13 37.12 -0.66 8.90
CA ASN A 13 38.55 -0.32 8.85
C ASN A 13 39.02 0.37 7.57
N ASP A 14 38.11 0.79 6.68
CA ASP A 14 38.52 1.60 5.53
C ASP A 14 39.14 2.93 6.00
N ILE A 15 40.26 3.28 5.38
CA ILE A 15 40.92 4.56 5.54
C ILE A 15 40.77 5.31 4.22
N TRP A 16 40.22 6.51 4.32
CA TRP A 16 39.94 7.37 3.19
C TRP A 16 40.68 8.69 3.37
N ASP A 17 41.10 9.28 2.26
CA ASP A 17 41.35 10.72 2.21
C ASP A 17 40.04 11.47 2.53
N PHE A 18 40.14 12.63 3.16
CA PHE A 18 38.97 13.40 3.60
C PHE A 18 38.07 13.80 2.43
N ASP A 19 38.66 14.30 1.33
CA ASP A 19 37.89 14.81 0.19
C ASP A 19 37.24 13.65 -0.56
N ASP A 20 37.94 12.53 -0.71
CA ASP A 20 37.41 11.30 -1.31
C ASP A 20 36.26 10.72 -0.47
N PHE A 21 36.40 10.73 0.87
CA PHE A 21 35.33 10.32 1.78
C PHE A 21 34.11 11.21 1.65
N GLU A 22 34.27 12.54 1.65
CA GLU A 22 33.15 13.48 1.53
C GLU A 22 32.41 13.31 0.20
N GLN A 23 33.14 13.10 -0.91
CA GLN A 23 32.53 12.80 -2.20
C GLN A 23 31.75 11.48 -2.16
N LYS A 24 32.34 10.42 -1.60
CA LYS A 24 31.69 9.12 -1.49
C LYS A 24 30.47 9.16 -0.57
N ALA A 25 30.56 9.86 0.55
CA ALA A 25 29.46 10.02 1.50
C ALA A 25 28.28 10.77 0.85
N LEU A 26 28.56 11.80 0.06
CA LEU A 26 27.54 12.49 -0.73
C LEU A 26 26.88 11.54 -1.74
N GLU A 27 27.65 10.75 -2.49
CA GLU A 27 27.08 9.75 -3.41
C GLU A 27 26.13 8.78 -2.70
N VAL A 28 26.56 8.25 -1.55
CA VAL A 28 25.75 7.36 -0.71
C VAL A 28 24.47 8.04 -0.25
N ALA A 29 24.56 9.28 0.23
CA ALA A 29 23.39 10.04 0.68
C ALA A 29 22.39 10.31 -0.47
N LEU A 30 22.90 10.61 -1.66
CA LEU A 30 22.09 10.87 -2.86
C LEU A 30 21.39 9.62 -3.42
N ASP A 31 21.93 8.43 -3.16
CA ASP A 31 21.32 7.14 -3.55
C ASP A 31 20.13 6.75 -2.65
N ASN A 32 19.92 7.49 -1.56
CA ASN A 32 18.75 7.34 -0.69
C ASN A 32 17.81 8.56 -0.72
N PRO A 33 17.16 8.85 -1.87
CA PRO A 33 16.36 10.06 -2.06
C PRO A 33 14.95 10.00 -1.44
N ASN A 34 14.46 8.80 -1.11
CA ASN A 34 13.10 8.56 -0.61
C ASN A 34 12.97 8.78 0.91
N GLY A 35 14.08 9.07 1.60
CA GLY A 35 14.16 9.17 3.05
C GLY A 35 14.63 7.87 3.72
N GLY A 36 14.88 7.95 5.03
CA GLY A 36 15.72 6.97 5.73
C GLY A 36 17.18 7.41 5.74
N TYR A 37 18.03 6.70 6.47
CA TYR A 37 19.44 7.04 6.58
C TYR A 37 20.28 5.78 6.77
N ASP A 38 21.45 5.78 6.15
CA ASP A 38 22.46 4.75 6.32
C ASP A 38 23.44 5.19 7.41
N LYS A 39 23.29 4.61 8.60
CA LYS A 39 24.19 4.93 9.71
C LYS A 39 25.61 4.52 9.38
N THR A 40 26.52 5.48 9.44
CA THR A 40 27.95 5.29 9.15
C THR A 40 28.78 5.85 10.30
N PHE A 41 29.51 4.98 10.98
CA PHE A 41 30.34 5.33 12.13
C PHE A 41 31.77 5.59 11.67
N ILE A 42 32.31 6.76 11.98
CA ILE A 42 33.63 7.18 11.50
C ILE A 42 34.48 7.79 12.61
N THR A 43 35.79 7.81 12.36
CA THR A 43 36.76 8.66 13.03
C THR A 43 37.47 9.50 11.99
N VAL A 44 37.46 10.81 12.19
CA VAL A 44 38.24 11.79 11.42
C VAL A 44 39.48 12.12 12.21
N THR A 45 40.66 12.02 11.58
CA THR A 45 41.95 12.35 12.19
C THR A 45 42.48 13.60 11.49
N PHE A 46 42.78 14.64 12.26
CA PHE A 46 43.23 15.94 11.75
C PHE A 46 44.77 16.01 11.67
N SER A 47 45.28 17.02 10.95
CA SER A 47 46.72 17.19 10.73
C SER A 47 47.53 17.44 12.01
N ASP A 48 46.88 17.93 13.07
CA ASP A 48 47.49 18.12 14.40
C ASP A 48 47.48 16.85 15.26
N GLY A 49 46.95 15.74 14.73
CA GLY A 49 46.82 14.45 15.41
C GLY A 49 45.58 14.32 16.29
N SER A 50 44.72 15.34 16.36
CA SER A 50 43.44 15.23 17.05
C SER A 50 42.49 14.30 16.28
N GLU A 51 41.55 13.69 17.01
CA GLU A 51 40.57 12.76 16.44
C GLU A 51 39.15 13.14 16.87
N HIS A 52 38.20 12.97 15.96
CA HIS A 52 36.79 13.13 16.25
C HIS A 52 36.00 11.92 15.76
N GLN A 53 35.22 11.32 16.65
CA GLN A 53 34.37 10.18 16.36
C GLN A 53 32.91 10.62 16.30
N CYS A 54 32.21 10.24 15.23
CA CYS A 54 30.79 10.52 15.10
C CYS A 54 30.06 9.44 14.31
N ARG A 55 28.73 9.50 14.37
CA ARG A 55 27.83 8.75 13.50
C ARG A 55 27.23 9.71 12.49
N LEU A 56 27.42 9.43 11.21
CA LEU A 56 26.73 10.09 10.12
C LEU A 56 25.46 9.31 9.78
N ASP A 57 24.36 10.03 9.65
CA ASP A 57 23.10 9.49 9.17
C ASP A 57 22.99 9.84 7.68
N LEU A 58 23.62 9.06 6.78
CA LEU A 58 23.72 9.41 5.36
C LEU A 58 22.38 9.23 4.63
N GLY A 59 21.86 10.29 4.01
CA GLY A 59 20.63 10.21 3.23
C GLY A 59 20.09 11.56 2.78
N CYS A 60 19.13 11.55 1.85
CA CYS A 60 18.41 12.76 1.47
C CYS A 60 17.15 12.91 2.35
N ASN A 61 16.83 14.16 2.70
CA ASN A 61 15.72 14.59 3.57
C ASN A 61 16.09 14.62 5.08
N VAL A 62 16.52 15.81 5.54
CA VAL A 62 16.93 16.15 6.93
C VAL A 62 18.11 15.37 7.53
N ASN A 63 18.82 14.63 6.69
CA ASN A 63 19.93 13.75 7.06
C ASN A 63 21.28 14.30 6.55
N ASP A 64 22.36 13.64 6.90
CA ASP A 64 23.72 14.08 6.60
C ASP A 64 24.10 13.78 5.13
N LEU A 65 24.74 14.75 4.47
CA LEU A 65 25.32 14.58 3.14
C LEU A 65 26.82 14.24 3.18
N GLY A 66 27.39 14.14 4.37
CA GLY A 66 28.82 13.99 4.63
C GLY A 66 29.18 14.51 6.02
N PHE A 67 30.43 14.34 6.42
CA PHE A 67 30.94 14.85 7.70
C PHE A 67 30.86 16.37 7.78
N SER A 68 31.20 17.07 6.70
CA SER A 68 31.18 18.54 6.71
C SER A 68 29.77 19.08 6.90
N ASP A 69 28.78 18.46 6.25
CA ASP A 69 27.37 18.83 6.41
C ASP A 69 26.85 18.56 7.82
N HIS A 70 27.19 17.40 8.39
CA HIS A 70 26.84 17.03 9.76
C HIS A 70 27.33 18.07 10.77
N CYS A 71 28.64 18.38 10.73
CA CYS A 71 29.25 19.37 11.61
C CYS A 71 28.65 20.75 11.43
N LEU A 72 28.48 21.23 10.20
CA LEU A 72 27.91 22.55 9.94
C LEU A 72 26.43 22.62 10.35
N SER A 73 25.67 21.53 10.23
CA SER A 73 24.28 21.48 10.67
C SER A 73 24.15 21.52 12.19
N ILE A 74 25.05 20.85 12.93
CA ILE A 74 25.16 20.97 14.39
C ILE A 74 25.48 22.42 14.78
N TYR A 75 26.47 23.02 14.12
CA TYR A 75 26.85 24.41 14.36
C TYR A 75 25.68 25.37 14.12
N ASP A 76 25.03 25.29 12.95
CA ASP A 76 23.90 26.15 12.60
C ASP A 76 22.72 25.97 13.58
N TYR A 77 22.47 24.73 14.03
CA TYR A 77 21.45 24.44 15.03
C TYR A 77 21.79 25.06 16.39
N HIS A 78 23.03 24.94 16.85
CA HIS A 78 23.49 25.60 18.08
C HIS A 78 23.33 27.11 17.98
N GLN A 79 23.80 27.75 16.91
CA GLN A 79 23.70 29.20 16.72
C GLN A 79 22.24 29.69 16.79
N GLN A 80 21.28 28.94 16.26
CA GLN A 80 19.87 29.31 16.26
C GLN A 80 19.14 29.08 17.60
N ASN A 81 19.68 28.22 18.48
CA ASN A 81 18.94 27.70 19.62
C ASN A 81 19.62 27.88 20.98
N HIS A 82 20.94 28.16 21.02
CA HIS A 82 21.72 28.19 22.26
C HIS A 82 21.27 29.24 23.28
N ASP A 83 20.55 30.30 22.89
CA ASP A 83 20.00 31.31 23.81
C ASP A 83 18.66 30.92 24.44
N LYS A 84 18.02 29.83 23.96
CA LYS A 84 16.68 29.45 24.41
C LYS A 84 16.72 28.89 25.84
N PRO A 85 15.79 29.28 26.74
CA PRO A 85 15.79 28.81 28.13
C PRO A 85 15.64 27.29 28.29
N ASP A 86 14.85 26.66 27.42
CA ASP A 86 14.60 25.21 27.37
C ASP A 86 15.78 24.41 26.77
N MET A 87 16.75 25.09 26.16
CA MET A 87 17.92 24.51 25.51
C MET A 87 19.22 24.77 26.30
N ALA A 88 19.13 24.96 27.62
CA ALA A 88 20.29 25.25 28.46
C ALA A 88 21.43 24.21 28.36
N TRP A 89 21.07 22.96 28.03
CA TRP A 89 22.01 21.86 27.80
C TRP A 89 23.01 22.12 26.65
N MET A 90 22.68 22.99 25.70
CA MET A 90 23.58 23.36 24.59
C MET A 90 24.80 24.16 25.05
N ARG A 91 24.76 24.74 26.25
CA ARG A 91 25.85 25.53 26.84
C ARG A 91 26.70 24.73 27.83
N GLU A 92 26.51 23.41 27.89
CA GLU A 92 27.36 22.52 28.68
C GLU A 92 28.74 22.39 28.03
N ASP A 93 29.78 22.20 28.85
CA ASP A 93 31.19 22.25 28.40
C ASP A 93 31.47 21.33 27.20
N HIS A 94 30.92 20.11 27.21
CA HIS A 94 31.11 19.14 26.14
C HIS A 94 30.44 19.55 24.81
N GLN A 95 29.34 20.32 24.86
CA GLN A 95 28.69 20.87 23.66
C GLN A 95 29.52 22.03 23.10
N LEU A 96 29.99 22.92 23.97
CA LEU A 96 30.83 24.05 23.57
C LEU A 96 32.19 23.60 23.03
N GLU A 97 32.75 22.51 23.58
CA GLU A 97 33.97 21.87 23.06
C GLU A 97 33.76 21.40 21.62
N LEU A 98 32.65 20.71 21.33
CA LEU A 98 32.30 20.30 19.97
C LEU A 98 32.12 21.50 19.02
N ILE A 99 31.46 22.56 19.48
CA ILE A 99 31.29 23.78 18.68
C ILE A 99 32.64 24.43 18.37
N GLY A 100 33.52 24.57 19.36
CA GLY A 100 34.87 25.09 19.17
C GLY A 100 35.70 24.24 18.20
N LEU A 101 35.54 22.93 18.25
CA LEU A 101 36.16 22.01 17.28
C LEU A 101 35.64 22.26 15.86
N ILE A 102 34.33 22.40 15.67
CA ILE A 102 33.73 22.67 14.34
C ILE A 102 34.22 24.02 13.77
N GLU A 103 34.35 25.05 14.61
CA GLU A 103 34.93 26.34 14.22
C GLU A 103 36.39 26.23 13.77
N TYR A 104 37.14 25.29 14.37
CA TYR A 104 38.53 25.02 14.04
C TYR A 104 38.72 24.26 12.72
N TYR A 105 37.80 23.34 12.36
CA TYR A 105 37.95 22.41 11.24
C TYR A 105 37.99 23.04 9.82
N GLN A 106 37.74 24.34 9.67
CA GLN A 106 37.78 25.06 8.37
C GLN A 106 36.96 24.38 7.24
N LEU A 107 35.79 23.83 7.56
CA LEU A 107 34.93 23.11 6.61
C LEU A 107 34.43 24.02 5.47
N ASP A 108 34.42 23.49 4.23
CA ASP A 108 33.96 24.24 3.06
C ASP A 108 32.43 24.38 3.03
N ARG A 109 31.95 25.53 3.49
CA ARG A 109 30.53 25.89 3.47
C ARG A 109 29.96 25.95 2.05
N VAL A 110 30.75 26.33 1.04
CA VAL A 110 30.28 26.43 -0.35
C VAL A 110 30.01 25.04 -0.91
N GLN A 111 30.93 24.09 -0.67
CA GLN A 111 30.75 22.70 -1.07
C GLN A 111 29.49 22.09 -0.44
N VAL A 112 29.27 22.30 0.86
CA VAL A 112 28.06 21.80 1.56
C VAL A 112 26.79 22.43 0.99
N GLN A 113 26.78 23.73 0.66
CA GLN A 113 25.61 24.36 0.04
C GLN A 113 25.32 23.80 -1.35
N GLN A 114 26.36 23.49 -2.15
CA GLN A 114 26.19 22.83 -3.44
C GLN A 114 25.66 21.40 -3.28
N ALA A 115 26.17 20.64 -2.31
CA ALA A 115 25.66 19.31 -1.97
C ALA A 115 24.17 19.36 -1.58
N LYS A 116 23.78 20.29 -0.71
CA LYS A 116 22.37 20.51 -0.33
C LYS A 116 21.50 20.87 -1.53
N ALA A 117 22.00 21.66 -2.47
CA ALA A 117 21.27 21.99 -3.69
C ALA A 117 21.06 20.77 -4.59
N LYS A 118 22.08 19.91 -4.75
CA LYS A 118 21.95 18.62 -5.48
C LYS A 118 20.91 17.71 -4.82
N ALA A 119 20.99 17.54 -3.51
CA ALA A 119 20.04 16.71 -2.75
C ALA A 119 18.60 17.21 -2.92
N ARG A 120 18.35 18.52 -2.80
CA ARG A 120 17.02 19.12 -3.04
C ARG A 120 16.49 18.82 -4.45
N HIS A 121 17.35 18.89 -5.46
CA HIS A 121 16.94 18.61 -6.84
C HIS A 121 16.52 17.15 -7.03
N ILE A 122 17.29 16.21 -6.48
CA ILE A 122 17.00 14.77 -6.56
C ILE A 122 15.71 14.43 -5.80
N ILE A 123 15.52 14.97 -4.59
CA ILE A 123 14.29 14.78 -3.80
C ILE A 123 13.06 15.24 -4.60
N GLU A 124 13.15 16.40 -5.25
CA GLU A 124 12.06 16.93 -6.07
C GLU A 124 11.77 16.04 -7.30
N GLN A 125 12.82 15.57 -8.00
CA GLN A 125 12.65 14.65 -9.13
C GLN A 125 11.97 13.35 -8.71
N VAL A 126 12.40 12.76 -7.61
CA VAL A 126 11.84 11.51 -7.09
C VAL A 126 10.38 11.71 -6.65
N LYS A 127 10.07 12.81 -5.98
CA LYS A 127 8.70 13.16 -5.62
C LYS A 127 7.80 13.31 -6.86
N GLN A 128 8.28 13.99 -7.90
CA GLN A 128 7.54 14.14 -9.16
C GLN A 128 7.28 12.78 -9.84
N GLN A 129 8.26 11.88 -9.85
CA GLN A 129 8.10 10.52 -10.39
C GLN A 129 7.08 9.71 -9.58
N GLN A 130 7.12 9.76 -8.25
CA GLN A 130 6.14 9.09 -7.39
C GLN A 130 4.73 9.65 -7.60
N GLU A 131 4.58 10.97 -7.71
CA GLU A 131 3.29 11.60 -7.98
C GLU A 131 2.75 11.23 -9.37
N ALA A 132 3.61 11.18 -10.39
CA ALA A 132 3.24 10.72 -11.73
C ALA A 132 2.75 9.27 -11.70
N GLY A 133 3.49 8.36 -11.05
CA GLY A 133 3.09 6.96 -10.91
C GLY A 133 1.76 6.79 -10.15
N LYS A 134 1.53 7.56 -9.08
CA LYS A 134 0.24 7.58 -8.37
C LYS A 134 -0.90 8.07 -9.27
N ARG A 135 -0.68 9.12 -10.07
CA ARG A 135 -1.69 9.65 -11.01
C ARG A 135 -2.03 8.63 -12.11
N GLU A 136 -1.04 7.90 -12.61
CA GLU A 136 -1.26 6.83 -13.59
C GLU A 136 -2.08 5.68 -13.01
N GLN A 137 -1.77 5.23 -11.79
CA GLN A 137 -2.56 4.20 -11.11
C GLN A 137 -4.01 4.62 -10.88
N VAL A 138 -4.24 5.88 -10.46
CA VAL A 138 -5.60 6.42 -10.29
C VAL A 138 -6.35 6.44 -11.62
N LYS A 139 -5.73 6.93 -12.70
CA LYS A 139 -6.35 6.94 -14.04
C LYS A 139 -6.69 5.52 -14.53
N ALA A 140 -5.77 4.56 -14.37
CA ALA A 140 -6.01 3.18 -14.76
C ALA A 140 -7.18 2.56 -13.97
N ARG A 141 -7.28 2.86 -12.67
CA ARG A 141 -8.40 2.41 -11.82
C ARG A 141 -9.73 3.05 -12.24
N GLU A 142 -9.75 4.34 -12.52
CA GLU A 142 -10.94 5.05 -13.00
C GLU A 142 -11.43 4.51 -14.35
N GLU A 143 -10.51 4.25 -15.27
CA GLU A 143 -10.83 3.63 -16.56
C GLU A 143 -11.38 2.21 -16.40
N ALA A 144 -10.77 1.39 -15.54
CA ALA A 144 -11.26 0.04 -15.24
C ALA A 144 -12.68 0.06 -14.64
N ILE A 145 -12.95 1.00 -13.71
CA ILE A 145 -14.29 1.21 -13.15
C ILE A 145 -15.28 1.63 -14.23
N ARG A 146 -14.92 2.58 -15.10
CA ARG A 146 -15.78 3.06 -16.19
C ARG A 146 -16.12 1.92 -17.17
N ILE A 147 -15.12 1.13 -17.56
CA ILE A 147 -15.32 -0.04 -18.44
C ILE A 147 -16.23 -1.06 -17.76
N HIS A 148 -16.03 -1.32 -16.46
CA HIS A 148 -16.87 -2.25 -15.71
C HIS A 148 -18.32 -1.77 -15.63
N GLN A 149 -18.55 -0.49 -15.30
CA GLN A 149 -19.87 0.13 -15.26
C GLN A 149 -20.58 0.08 -16.61
N GLN A 150 -19.86 0.35 -17.70
CA GLN A 150 -20.43 0.27 -19.05
C GLN A 150 -20.85 -1.17 -19.39
N LYS A 151 -20.01 -2.16 -19.08
CA LYS A 151 -20.33 -3.59 -19.26
C LYS A 151 -21.55 -4.00 -18.43
N GLU A 152 -21.62 -3.57 -17.18
CA GLU A 152 -22.75 -3.84 -16.29
C GLU A 152 -24.04 -3.20 -16.82
N GLN A 153 -23.99 -1.95 -17.28
CA GLN A 153 -25.14 -1.27 -17.87
C GLN A 153 -25.63 -2.00 -19.14
N THR A 154 -24.74 -2.30 -20.09
CA THR A 154 -25.11 -3.03 -21.31
C THR A 154 -25.69 -4.41 -20.99
N PHE A 155 -25.14 -5.10 -20.00
CA PHE A 155 -25.68 -6.36 -19.53
C PHE A 155 -27.10 -6.19 -18.96
N GLN A 156 -27.30 -5.22 -18.07
CA GLN A 156 -28.60 -4.94 -17.45
C GLN A 156 -29.67 -4.56 -18.49
N GLU A 157 -29.32 -3.77 -19.50
CA GLU A 157 -30.20 -3.42 -20.63
C GLU A 157 -30.57 -4.64 -21.50
N SER A 158 -29.70 -5.65 -21.56
CA SER A 158 -29.97 -6.90 -22.29
C SER A 158 -30.88 -7.89 -21.54
N LEU A 159 -31.16 -7.65 -20.26
CA LEU A 159 -31.95 -8.57 -19.43
C LEU A 159 -33.43 -8.51 -19.77
N ASN A 160 -33.97 -9.64 -20.23
CA ASN A 160 -35.42 -9.83 -20.31
C ASN A 160 -35.97 -10.35 -18.97
N ILE A 161 -36.28 -9.44 -18.05
CA ILE A 161 -36.81 -9.76 -16.71
C ILE A 161 -38.33 -9.84 -16.77
N PRO A 162 -38.96 -10.99 -16.43
CA PRO A 162 -40.40 -11.11 -16.42
C PRO A 162 -41.09 -10.13 -15.46
N GLU A 163 -42.26 -9.62 -15.84
CA GLU A 163 -43.03 -8.66 -15.03
C GLU A 163 -43.39 -9.23 -13.64
N TRP A 164 -43.67 -10.53 -13.55
CA TRP A 164 -43.99 -11.20 -12.30
C TRP A 164 -42.78 -11.38 -11.37
N ALA A 165 -41.55 -11.20 -11.86
CA ALA A 165 -40.35 -11.49 -11.09
C ALA A 165 -40.15 -10.46 -9.98
N GLN A 166 -39.96 -10.94 -8.76
CA GLN A 166 -39.72 -10.13 -7.55
C GLN A 166 -38.26 -10.24 -7.06
N ALA A 167 -37.52 -11.23 -7.55
CA ALA A 167 -36.13 -11.46 -7.19
C ALA A 167 -35.39 -12.28 -8.27
N ALA A 168 -34.06 -12.26 -8.21
CA ALA A 168 -33.17 -13.13 -8.99
C ALA A 168 -32.45 -14.13 -8.07
N ILE A 169 -32.23 -15.35 -8.53
CA ILE A 169 -31.37 -16.34 -7.86
C ILE A 169 -30.03 -16.32 -8.57
N ILE A 170 -28.97 -15.98 -7.82
CA ILE A 170 -27.64 -15.71 -8.36
C ILE A 170 -26.64 -16.62 -7.67
N ALA A 171 -25.78 -17.27 -8.46
CA ALA A 171 -24.61 -17.98 -8.00
C ALA A 171 -23.35 -17.13 -8.22
N THR A 172 -22.49 -17.06 -7.22
CA THR A 172 -21.18 -16.41 -7.30
C THR A 172 -20.12 -17.41 -6.84
N LYS A 173 -19.06 -17.62 -7.64
CA LYS A 173 -17.87 -18.35 -7.22
C LYS A 173 -16.78 -17.37 -6.84
N THR A 174 -16.27 -17.48 -5.63
CA THR A 174 -15.16 -16.66 -5.14
C THR A 174 -13.91 -17.50 -4.91
N GLU A 175 -12.75 -16.88 -5.09
CA GLU A 175 -11.44 -17.46 -4.80
C GLU A 175 -10.60 -16.45 -4.00
N TYR A 176 -9.57 -16.96 -3.33
CA TYR A 176 -8.65 -16.13 -2.57
C TYR A 176 -7.90 -15.18 -3.50
N ASP A 177 -7.84 -13.90 -3.14
CA ASP A 177 -7.13 -12.89 -3.90
C ASP A 177 -5.76 -12.64 -3.26
N SER A 178 -4.76 -13.44 -3.65
CA SER A 178 -3.40 -13.33 -3.12
C SER A 178 -2.69 -12.03 -3.49
N GLU A 179 -3.13 -11.36 -4.57
CA GLU A 179 -2.51 -10.12 -5.04
C GLU A 179 -2.93 -8.93 -4.19
N ASN A 180 -4.22 -8.89 -3.80
CA ASN A 180 -4.78 -7.79 -3.01
C ASN A 180 -4.84 -8.09 -1.50
N SER A 181 -4.54 -9.32 -1.07
CA SER A 181 -4.50 -9.68 0.35
C SER A 181 -3.16 -9.37 1.00
N CYS A 182 -3.19 -9.06 2.30
CA CYS A 182 -2.00 -8.96 3.14
C CYS A 182 -2.17 -9.85 4.39
N PRO A 183 -1.82 -11.14 4.31
CA PRO A 183 -1.95 -12.07 5.44
C PRO A 183 -1.22 -11.62 6.70
N HIS A 184 -0.07 -10.97 6.54
CA HIS A 184 0.77 -10.46 7.64
C HIS A 184 0.06 -9.39 8.47
N THR A 185 -0.87 -8.63 7.87
CA THR A 185 -1.70 -7.64 8.57
C THR A 185 -3.11 -8.17 8.86
N GLY A 186 -3.38 -9.45 8.59
CA GLY A 186 -4.69 -10.06 8.76
C GLY A 186 -5.74 -9.66 7.71
N ASP A 187 -5.32 -9.09 6.57
CA ASP A 187 -6.23 -8.70 5.49
C ASP A 187 -6.35 -9.83 4.46
N TYR A 188 -7.56 -10.40 4.34
CA TYR A 188 -7.87 -11.53 3.47
C TYR A 188 -8.96 -11.13 2.48
N GLN A 189 -8.55 -10.82 1.26
CA GLN A 189 -9.43 -10.43 0.17
C GLN A 189 -9.87 -11.66 -0.65
N SER A 190 -11.07 -11.56 -1.21
CA SER A 190 -11.63 -12.56 -2.13
C SER A 190 -12.00 -11.89 -3.44
N LYS A 191 -11.71 -12.56 -4.56
CA LYS A 191 -12.16 -12.12 -5.88
C LYS A 191 -13.30 -13.00 -6.39
N THR A 192 -14.31 -12.37 -6.99
CA THR A 192 -15.39 -13.11 -7.66
C THR A 192 -14.93 -13.48 -9.07
N ILE A 193 -14.79 -14.77 -9.34
CA ILE A 193 -14.31 -15.28 -10.63
C ILE A 193 -15.46 -15.60 -11.58
N LYS A 194 -16.65 -15.90 -11.04
CA LYS A 194 -17.82 -16.22 -11.85
C LYS A 194 -19.10 -15.77 -11.16
N THR A 195 -20.00 -15.17 -11.93
CA THR A 195 -21.35 -14.78 -11.52
C THR A 195 -22.33 -15.37 -12.51
N ILE A 196 -23.35 -16.08 -12.05
CA ILE A 196 -24.35 -16.75 -12.87
C ILE A 196 -25.74 -16.38 -12.36
N ILE A 197 -26.61 -15.93 -13.25
CA ILE A 197 -28.01 -15.64 -12.98
C ILE A 197 -28.78 -16.91 -13.32
N LEU A 198 -29.16 -17.66 -12.28
CA LEU A 198 -29.73 -19.01 -12.40
C LEU A 198 -31.22 -19.00 -12.75
N ALA A 199 -32.00 -18.13 -12.10
CA ALA A 199 -33.46 -18.07 -12.30
C ALA A 199 -34.08 -16.76 -11.81
N TRP A 200 -35.26 -16.44 -12.34
CA TRP A 200 -36.17 -15.42 -11.78
C TRP A 200 -37.12 -16.04 -10.76
N SER A 201 -37.47 -15.28 -9.71
CA SER A 201 -38.25 -15.76 -8.57
C SER A 201 -39.53 -14.92 -8.39
N LYS A 202 -40.66 -15.61 -8.14
CA LYS A 202 -41.94 -14.99 -7.76
C LYS A 202 -41.99 -14.58 -6.28
N HIS A 203 -41.02 -15.00 -5.48
CA HIS A 203 -41.03 -14.81 -4.03
C HIS A 203 -39.83 -13.97 -3.56
N THR A 204 -40.06 -13.06 -2.63
CA THR A 204 -39.00 -12.34 -1.92
C THR A 204 -38.39 -13.14 -0.77
N GLN A 205 -39.11 -14.16 -0.27
CA GLN A 205 -38.64 -15.04 0.80
C GLN A 205 -37.42 -15.86 0.38
N GLN A 206 -36.48 -16.01 1.31
CA GLN A 206 -35.24 -16.78 1.16
C GLN A 206 -35.52 -18.29 1.31
N ARG A 207 -36.07 -18.90 0.25
CA ARG A 207 -36.45 -20.32 0.21
C ARG A 207 -35.30 -21.18 -0.36
N PHE A 208 -34.61 -21.95 0.48
CA PHE A 208 -33.53 -22.83 0.03
C PHE A 208 -33.96 -23.92 -0.99
N PRO A 209 -35.13 -24.56 -0.87
CA PRO A 209 -35.56 -25.52 -1.89
C PRO A 209 -35.66 -24.91 -3.29
N GLU A 210 -36.03 -23.63 -3.37
CA GLU A 210 -36.11 -22.88 -4.62
C GLU A 210 -34.70 -22.58 -5.18
N MET A 211 -33.76 -22.16 -4.32
CA MET A 211 -32.37 -21.96 -4.72
C MET A 211 -31.74 -23.26 -5.24
N ARG A 212 -31.95 -24.38 -4.55
CA ARG A 212 -31.48 -25.71 -4.97
C ARG A 212 -32.06 -26.12 -6.31
N LYS A 213 -33.33 -25.84 -6.58
CA LYS A 213 -33.95 -26.12 -7.88
C LYS A 213 -33.32 -25.26 -8.98
N ALA A 214 -33.08 -23.98 -8.72
CA ALA A 214 -32.44 -23.07 -9.68
C ALA A 214 -31.00 -23.49 -10.03
N CYS A 215 -30.28 -24.13 -9.11
CA CYS A 215 -28.93 -24.64 -9.35
C CYS A 215 -28.86 -25.66 -10.51
N LEU A 216 -29.95 -26.34 -10.84
CA LEU A 216 -30.02 -27.27 -11.97
C LEU A 216 -29.97 -26.57 -13.34
N ASN A 217 -30.16 -25.26 -13.40
CA ASN A 217 -30.15 -24.50 -14.65
C ASN A 217 -28.74 -24.28 -15.21
N HIS A 218 -27.68 -24.58 -14.44
CA HIS A 218 -26.30 -24.45 -14.89
C HIS A 218 -25.44 -25.62 -14.40
N PRO A 219 -24.60 -26.24 -15.26
CA PRO A 219 -23.80 -27.41 -14.89
C PRO A 219 -22.87 -27.16 -13.70
N ASP A 220 -22.17 -26.02 -13.66
CA ASP A 220 -21.25 -25.68 -12.56
C ASP A 220 -21.91 -25.60 -11.18
N THR A 221 -23.22 -25.36 -11.11
CA THR A 221 -23.93 -25.26 -9.83
C THR A 221 -24.81 -26.47 -9.54
N ALA A 222 -24.98 -27.40 -10.49
CA ALA A 222 -25.96 -28.48 -10.41
C ALA A 222 -25.78 -29.36 -9.16
N PHE A 223 -24.54 -29.56 -8.71
CA PHE A 223 -24.22 -30.35 -7.52
C PHE A 223 -24.83 -29.76 -6.22
N LEU A 224 -25.01 -28.42 -6.15
CA LEU A 224 -25.64 -27.75 -5.01
C LEU A 224 -27.15 -28.05 -4.89
N HIS A 225 -27.76 -28.67 -5.90
CA HIS A 225 -29.12 -29.19 -5.78
C HIS A 225 -29.22 -30.24 -4.66
N ASP A 226 -28.21 -31.11 -4.56
CA ASP A 226 -28.15 -32.19 -3.59
C ASP A 226 -27.95 -31.66 -2.17
N LYS A 227 -28.84 -32.05 -1.25
CA LYS A 227 -28.78 -31.68 0.18
C LYS A 227 -27.55 -32.22 0.89
N THR A 228 -26.99 -33.32 0.41
CA THR A 228 -25.78 -33.90 1.01
C THR A 228 -24.53 -33.08 0.68
N GLN A 229 -24.51 -32.47 -0.51
CA GLN A 229 -23.38 -31.71 -1.06
C GLN A 229 -23.47 -30.19 -0.85
N SER A 230 -24.50 -29.72 -0.16
CA SER A 230 -24.66 -28.28 0.08
C SER A 230 -25.36 -27.96 1.39
N LYS A 231 -24.91 -26.85 1.96
CA LYS A 231 -25.27 -26.35 3.29
C LYS A 231 -26.07 -25.06 3.18
N GLU A 232 -27.09 -24.98 4.02
CA GLU A 232 -27.95 -23.80 4.14
C GLU A 232 -27.39 -22.90 5.24
N GLN A 233 -26.97 -21.69 4.87
CA GLN A 233 -26.42 -20.72 5.80
C GLN A 233 -27.45 -19.64 6.09
N ARG A 234 -27.64 -19.31 7.37
CA ARG A 234 -28.60 -18.31 7.86
C ARG A 234 -27.90 -17.31 8.77
N GLU A 235 -27.08 -16.46 8.18
CA GLU A 235 -26.27 -15.48 8.90
C GLU A 235 -27.01 -14.14 9.02
N ASN A 236 -28.12 -14.12 9.78
CA ASN A 236 -28.96 -12.93 9.95
C ASN A 236 -28.53 -12.05 11.14
N TYR A 237 -27.23 -11.95 11.42
CA TYR A 237 -26.66 -11.04 12.42
C TYR A 237 -25.99 -9.84 11.72
N SER A 238 -25.69 -8.76 12.45
CA SER A 238 -25.29 -7.46 11.88
C SER A 238 -24.08 -7.50 10.91
N MET A 239 -23.22 -8.52 11.02
CA MET A 239 -22.03 -8.71 10.18
C MET A 239 -22.10 -10.00 9.33
N GLY A 240 -23.27 -10.64 9.28
CA GLY A 240 -23.46 -11.89 8.57
C GLY A 240 -23.73 -11.68 7.07
N ALA A 241 -23.41 -12.68 6.25
CA ALA A 241 -23.62 -12.62 4.80
C ALA A 241 -25.07 -12.91 4.37
N GLY A 242 -26.01 -12.99 5.32
CA GLY A 242 -27.42 -13.26 5.10
C GLY A 242 -27.73 -14.73 4.85
N ASN A 243 -28.73 -15.01 4.02
CA ASN A 243 -29.17 -16.38 3.73
C ASN A 243 -28.67 -16.83 2.36
N TYR A 244 -27.90 -17.92 2.31
CA TYR A 244 -27.31 -18.42 1.08
C TYR A 244 -27.03 -19.93 1.15
N LEU A 245 -26.90 -20.55 -0.01
CA LEU A 245 -26.54 -21.95 -0.20
C LEU A 245 -25.08 -22.02 -0.62
N THR A 246 -24.31 -22.92 -0.04
CA THR A 246 -22.89 -23.12 -0.37
C THR A 246 -22.53 -24.60 -0.28
N GLU A 247 -21.40 -24.99 -0.85
CA GLU A 247 -20.82 -26.32 -0.68
C GLU A 247 -20.17 -26.51 0.71
N ASN A 248 -19.74 -25.41 1.34
CA ASN A 248 -18.91 -25.44 2.55
C ASN A 248 -19.70 -25.22 3.84
N ASN A 249 -19.18 -25.74 4.96
CA ASN A 249 -19.75 -25.44 6.29
C ASN A 249 -19.52 -23.98 6.71
N TYR A 250 -18.45 -23.36 6.21
CA TYR A 250 -18.12 -21.96 6.38
C TYR A 250 -17.61 -21.43 5.05
N LEU A 251 -18.21 -20.35 4.55
CA LEU A 251 -17.83 -19.80 3.25
C LEU A 251 -16.67 -18.81 3.41
N TYR A 252 -15.45 -19.30 3.27
CA TYR A 252 -14.29 -18.44 3.01
C TYR A 252 -14.19 -18.13 1.51
N HIS A 253 -14.22 -19.19 0.69
CA HIS A 253 -14.23 -19.13 -0.77
C HIS A 253 -15.09 -20.28 -1.30
N GLY A 254 -15.37 -20.26 -2.61
CA GLY A 254 -16.16 -21.29 -3.29
C GLY A 254 -17.51 -20.78 -3.78
N TRP A 255 -18.45 -21.70 -3.97
CA TRP A 255 -19.78 -21.36 -4.48
C TRP A 255 -20.70 -20.79 -3.40
N LYS A 256 -21.34 -19.68 -3.73
CA LYS A 256 -22.43 -19.06 -2.96
C LYS A 256 -23.63 -18.80 -3.87
N VAL A 257 -24.78 -19.38 -3.55
CA VAL A 257 -26.06 -19.12 -4.22
C VAL A 257 -26.96 -18.35 -3.28
N ARG A 258 -27.43 -17.18 -3.69
CA ARG A 258 -28.32 -16.33 -2.90
C ARG A 258 -29.47 -15.81 -3.73
N LYS A 259 -30.55 -15.44 -3.07
CA LYS A 259 -31.65 -14.72 -3.71
C LYS A 259 -31.49 -13.22 -3.46
N GLN A 260 -31.42 -12.47 -4.56
CA GLN A 260 -31.33 -11.02 -4.59
C GLN A 260 -32.70 -10.44 -4.91
N ARG A 261 -33.30 -9.76 -3.93
CA ARG A 261 -34.58 -9.05 -4.09
C ARG A 261 -34.39 -7.85 -5.02
N PHE A 262 -35.42 -7.57 -5.82
CA PHE A 262 -35.53 -6.32 -6.56
C PHE A 262 -36.09 -5.24 -5.62
N TRP A 263 -35.30 -4.19 -5.40
CA TRP A 263 -35.70 -3.07 -4.54
C TRP A 263 -36.50 -2.01 -5.30
N ASP A 264 -36.16 -1.82 -6.57
CA ASP A 264 -36.84 -0.92 -7.49
C ASP A 264 -37.68 -1.74 -8.47
N GLU A 265 -39.00 -1.63 -8.37
CA GLU A 265 -39.93 -2.33 -9.26
C GLU A 265 -39.94 -1.74 -10.67
N THR A 266 -39.58 -0.45 -10.82
CA THR A 266 -39.51 0.24 -12.11
C THR A 266 -38.25 -0.12 -12.88
N ASN A 267 -37.15 -0.40 -12.17
CA ASN A 267 -35.88 -0.84 -12.76
C ASN A 267 -35.28 -2.02 -11.99
N LYS A 268 -35.83 -3.21 -12.26
CA LYS A 268 -35.38 -4.48 -11.65
C LYS A 268 -33.95 -4.84 -12.04
N ALA A 269 -33.52 -4.46 -13.25
CA ALA A 269 -32.22 -4.83 -13.81
C ALA A 269 -31.05 -4.30 -12.98
N LYS A 270 -31.18 -3.12 -12.35
CA LYS A 270 -30.19 -2.56 -11.42
C LYS A 270 -29.81 -3.48 -10.25
N SER A 271 -30.72 -4.39 -9.85
CA SER A 271 -30.48 -5.33 -8.76
C SER A 271 -29.75 -6.60 -9.22
N VAL A 272 -29.49 -6.75 -10.53
CA VAL A 272 -28.85 -7.93 -11.12
C VAL A 272 -27.39 -7.58 -11.44
N PRO A 273 -26.41 -8.28 -10.82
CA PRO A 273 -25.00 -8.04 -11.09
C PRO A 273 -24.61 -8.57 -12.47
N LEU A 274 -23.55 -8.00 -13.05
CA LEU A 274 -22.92 -8.52 -14.26
C LEU A 274 -22.57 -10.01 -14.12
N GLY A 275 -22.98 -10.83 -15.09
CA GLY A 275 -22.70 -12.27 -15.07
C GLY A 275 -23.23 -13.03 -16.30
N GLU A 276 -23.18 -14.34 -16.22
CA GLU A 276 -23.71 -15.27 -17.21
C GLU A 276 -25.20 -15.54 -16.96
N LEU A 277 -26.02 -15.48 -18.01
CA LEU A 277 -27.44 -15.85 -17.92
C LEU A 277 -27.63 -17.33 -18.18
N ALA A 278 -27.98 -18.08 -17.13
CA ALA A 278 -28.37 -19.49 -17.23
C ALA A 278 -29.89 -19.69 -17.29
N VAL A 279 -30.65 -18.60 -17.22
CA VAL A 279 -32.11 -18.66 -17.26
C VAL A 279 -32.56 -19.13 -18.65
N CYS A 280 -32.85 -20.42 -18.79
CA CYS A 280 -33.61 -20.89 -19.95
C CYS A 280 -34.92 -20.11 -20.02
N CYS A 281 -35.20 -19.51 -21.17
CA CYS A 281 -36.52 -19.02 -21.52
C CYS A 281 -37.52 -20.16 -21.28
N GLN A 282 -38.29 -20.08 -20.19
CA GLN A 282 -39.48 -20.90 -19.96
C GLN A 282 -40.70 -20.07 -20.30
#